data_AF-A0A935AUS1-F1
#
_entry.id   AF-A0A935AUS1-F1
#
_cell.length_a   1.000
_cell.length_b   1.000
_cell.length_c   1.000
_cell.angle_alpha   90.00
_cell.angle_beta   90.00
_cell.angle_gamma   90.00
#
_symmetry.space_group_name_H-M   'P 1'
#
loop_
_entity.id
_entity.type
_entity.pdbx_description
1 polymer ?
#
loop_
_entity_poly.entity_id
_entity_poly.type
_entity_poly.pdbx_seq_one_letter_code
_entity_poly.pdbx_strand_id
1 'polypeptide(L)'
;MIATADKFAQLPWQGATSALFGRVTRKCSRHGFRTADLDVVGDHKEADKHAKAGDLDAATTVDCLPRRPPDLIIQDELHLIAGPLGSLFGLYETAIDEIASWTVDGKPSRPKVVASTATIRRAEHQTYNLFCRRLAVFPPQVLDAGDSFFAVERPLDETPGRL
;
A
#
# COMPACT_ATOMS: atom_id res chain seq x y z
N MET A 1 -0.38 -5.44 -0.71
CA MET A 1 -0.23 -4.58 -1.90
C MET A 1 1.07 -3.82 -1.74
N ILE A 2 1.93 -3.78 -2.76
CA ILE A 2 3.14 -2.95 -2.76
C ILE A 2 2.90 -1.86 -3.80
N ALA A 3 2.79 -0.63 -3.33
CA ALA A 3 2.57 0.54 -4.17
C ALA A 3 3.39 1.71 -3.63
N THR A 4 3.94 2.49 -4.54
CA THR A 4 4.66 3.72 -4.25
C THR A 4 3.66 4.89 -4.21
N ALA A 5 4.04 5.96 -3.52
CA ALA A 5 3.25 7.18 -3.31
C ALA A 5 2.61 7.76 -4.60
N ASP A 6 3.32 7.66 -5.72
CA ASP A 6 2.89 8.09 -7.06
C ASP A 6 1.66 7.35 -7.59
N LYS A 7 1.46 6.09 -7.21
CA LYS A 7 0.25 5.33 -7.58
C LYS A 7 -0.99 5.85 -6.85
N PHE A 8 -0.83 6.43 -5.67
CA PHE A 8 -1.94 7.05 -4.96
C PHE A 8 -2.34 8.41 -5.54
N ALA A 9 -1.39 9.13 -6.13
CA ALA A 9 -1.70 10.35 -6.88
C ALA A 9 -2.54 10.08 -8.15
N GLN A 10 -2.59 8.82 -8.61
CA GLN A 10 -3.42 8.40 -9.74
C GLN A 10 -4.87 8.08 -9.34
N LEU A 11 -5.19 7.93 -8.04
CA LEU A 11 -6.53 7.60 -7.56
C LEU A 11 -7.63 8.54 -8.07
N PRO A 12 -7.44 9.88 -8.14
CA PRO A 12 -8.47 10.78 -8.64
C PRO A 12 -8.71 10.65 -10.15
N TRP A 13 -7.74 10.13 -10.90
CA TRP A 13 -7.72 10.18 -12.36
C TRP A 13 -7.87 8.81 -13.03
N GLN A 14 -7.65 7.73 -12.28
CA GLN A 14 -7.79 6.36 -12.76
C GLN A 14 -8.84 5.62 -11.94
N GLY A 15 -10.10 5.65 -12.37
CA GLY A 15 -11.19 4.99 -11.67
C GLY A 15 -11.01 3.47 -11.50
N ALA A 16 -10.22 2.83 -12.38
CA ALA A 16 -9.77 1.44 -12.23
C ALA A 16 -9.07 1.14 -10.89
N THR A 17 -8.41 2.13 -10.29
CA THR A 17 -7.72 1.98 -9.00
C THR A 17 -8.68 1.74 -7.83
N SER A 18 -9.97 2.05 -7.97
CA SER A 18 -10.99 1.75 -6.96
C SER A 18 -11.09 0.25 -6.66
N ALA A 19 -10.74 -0.61 -7.62
CA ALA A 19 -10.67 -2.05 -7.43
C ALA A 19 -9.68 -2.46 -6.32
N LEU A 20 -8.61 -1.68 -6.12
CA LEU A 20 -7.61 -1.92 -5.07
C LEU A 20 -8.22 -1.80 -3.67
N PHE A 21 -9.26 -0.98 -3.51
CA PHE A 21 -9.99 -0.77 -2.26
C PHE A 21 -11.22 -1.67 -2.14
N GLY A 22 -11.31 -2.71 -2.98
CA GLY A 22 -12.43 -3.65 -2.96
C GLY A 22 -13.76 -3.09 -3.45
N ARG A 23 -13.76 -1.88 -4.04
CA ARG A 23 -14.93 -1.25 -4.67
C ARG A 23 -15.19 -1.84 -6.06
N VAL A 24 -15.51 -3.13 -6.06
CA VAL A 24 -15.79 -3.92 -7.27
C VAL A 24 -17.21 -4.47 -7.16
N THR A 25 -17.93 -4.43 -8.27
CA THR A 25 -19.32 -4.92 -8.34
C THR A 25 -19.47 -6.10 -9.30
N ARG A 26 -18.46 -6.34 -10.15
CA ARG A 26 -18.48 -7.36 -11.19
C ARG A 26 -17.17 -8.12 -11.25
N LYS A 27 -17.22 -9.36 -11.72
CA LYS A 27 -16.05 -10.21 -11.94
C LYS A 27 -16.19 -10.98 -13.25
N CYS A 28 -15.16 -10.94 -14.08
CA CYS A 28 -14.97 -11.79 -15.25
C CYS A 28 -14.00 -12.93 -14.90
N SER A 29 -14.27 -14.16 -15.35
CA SER A 29 -13.35 -15.29 -15.16
C SER A 29 -12.02 -15.10 -15.92
N ARG A 30 -12.00 -14.25 -16.96
CA ARG A 30 -10.81 -13.95 -17.77
C ARG A 30 -10.02 -12.75 -17.26
N HIS A 31 -10.69 -11.63 -16.95
CA HIS A 31 -10.03 -10.37 -16.57
C HIS A 31 -9.97 -10.11 -15.06
N GLY A 32 -10.66 -10.92 -14.25
CA GLY A 32 -10.73 -10.73 -12.81
C GLY A 32 -11.81 -9.71 -12.40
N PHE A 33 -11.55 -8.95 -11.34
CA PHE A 33 -12.53 -7.97 -10.83
C PHE A 33 -12.62 -6.75 -11.75
N ARG A 34 -13.84 -6.29 -11.97
CA ARG A 34 -14.16 -5.21 -12.90
C ARG A 34 -14.80 -4.02 -12.18
N THR A 35 -14.52 -2.84 -12.71
CA THR A 35 -15.14 -1.55 -12.35
C THR A 35 -15.63 -0.92 -13.65
N ALA A 36 -16.63 -0.03 -13.60
CA ALA A 36 -17.16 0.61 -14.81
C ALA A 36 -16.07 1.40 -15.57
N ASP A 37 -15.10 1.95 -14.85
CA ASP A 37 -14.01 2.73 -15.43
C ASP A 37 -12.96 1.87 -16.16
N LEU A 38 -12.92 0.55 -15.91
CA LEU A 38 -12.07 -0.36 -16.69
C LEU A 38 -12.60 -0.54 -18.12
N ASP A 39 -13.89 -0.30 -18.35
CA ASP A 39 -14.51 -0.46 -19.67
C ASP A 39 -14.02 0.61 -20.68
N VAL A 40 -13.35 1.66 -20.19
CA VAL A 40 -12.83 2.78 -20.98
C VAL A 40 -11.30 2.91 -20.96
N VAL A 41 -10.60 2.09 -20.17
CA VAL A 41 -9.13 2.18 -20.01
C VAL A 41 -8.45 1.04 -20.80
N GLY A 42 -7.92 1.38 -21.98
CA GLY A 42 -7.09 0.50 -22.82
C GLY A 42 -7.66 0.25 -24.22
N ASP A 43 -6.81 -0.23 -25.14
CA ASP A 43 -7.21 -0.60 -26.51
C ASP A 43 -8.08 -1.88 -26.56
N HIS A 44 -8.26 -2.54 -25.43
CA HIS A 44 -9.07 -3.74 -25.32
C HIS A 44 -10.51 -3.36 -24.94
N LYS A 45 -11.47 -3.59 -25.85
CA LYS A 45 -12.90 -3.55 -25.51
C LYS A 45 -13.19 -4.62 -24.45
N GLU A 46 -13.29 -4.21 -23.20
CA GLU A 46 -13.74 -5.03 -22.07
C GLU A 46 -15.22 -5.42 -22.26
N ALA A 47 -15.47 -6.40 -23.12
CA ALA A 47 -16.80 -6.95 -23.31
C ALA A 47 -17.27 -7.67 -22.04
N ASP A 48 -18.58 -7.67 -21.79
CA ASP A 48 -19.18 -8.49 -20.72
C ASP A 48 -19.19 -9.98 -21.05
N LYS A 49 -18.91 -10.33 -22.31
CA LYS A 49 -18.85 -11.71 -22.79
C LYS A 49 -17.67 -11.87 -23.73
N HIS A 50 -16.94 -12.95 -23.54
CA HIS A 50 -15.86 -13.38 -24.42
C HIS A 50 -16.18 -14.76 -24.97
N ALA A 51 -16.11 -14.88 -26.30
CA ALA A 51 -16.09 -16.19 -26.93
C ALA A 51 -14.78 -16.93 -26.55
N LYS A 52 -14.78 -18.24 -26.74
CA LYS A 52 -13.56 -19.05 -26.66
C LYS A 52 -12.53 -18.49 -27.65
N ALA A 53 -11.29 -18.30 -27.20
CA ALA A 53 -10.21 -17.76 -28.03
C ALA A 53 -8.89 -18.47 -27.69
N GLY A 54 -8.36 -19.25 -28.64
CA GLY A 54 -7.22 -20.13 -28.38
C GLY A 54 -7.50 -21.08 -27.21
N ASP A 55 -6.60 -21.07 -26.22
CA ASP A 55 -6.71 -21.86 -24.99
C ASP A 55 -7.56 -21.19 -23.90
N LEU A 56 -8.12 -20.01 -24.15
CA LEU A 56 -8.98 -19.30 -23.20
C LEU A 56 -10.44 -19.72 -23.40
N ASP A 57 -11.04 -20.31 -22.37
CA ASP A 57 -12.46 -20.64 -22.34
C ASP A 57 -13.35 -19.40 -22.48
N ALA A 58 -14.58 -19.62 -22.93
CA ALA A 58 -15.59 -18.57 -22.95
C ALA A 58 -15.77 -17.99 -21.53
N ALA A 59 -15.86 -16.68 -21.43
CA ALA A 59 -15.95 -15.97 -20.16
C ALA A 59 -17.15 -15.02 -20.19
N THR A 60 -17.80 -14.84 -19.05
CA THR A 60 -18.88 -13.87 -18.88
C THR A 60 -18.69 -13.16 -17.56
N THR A 61 -18.95 -11.87 -17.56
CA THR A 61 -18.94 -11.03 -16.38
C THR A 61 -20.20 -11.26 -15.58
N VAL A 62 -20.02 -11.52 -14.29
CA VAL A 62 -21.11 -11.71 -13.32
C VAL A 62 -20.98 -10.70 -12.20
N ASP A 63 -22.08 -10.37 -11.56
CA ASP A 63 -22.06 -9.53 -10.37
C ASP A 63 -21.32 -10.25 -9.23
N CYS A 64 -20.60 -9.48 -8.42
CA CYS A 64 -19.92 -9.98 -7.25
C CYS A 64 -20.06 -9.02 -6.08
N LEU A 65 -19.98 -9.56 -4.86
CA LEU A 65 -19.91 -8.75 -3.65
C LEU A 65 -18.60 -7.94 -3.62
N PRO A 66 -18.63 -6.72 -3.03
CA PRO A 66 -17.42 -5.96 -2.75
C PRO A 66 -16.39 -6.79 -1.98
N ARG A 67 -15.12 -6.48 -2.17
CA ARG A 67 -14.01 -7.13 -1.45
C ARG A 67 -13.60 -6.25 -0.28
N ARG A 68 -12.94 -6.85 0.70
CA ARG A 68 -12.33 -6.08 1.78
C ARG A 68 -11.24 -5.16 1.19
N PRO A 69 -11.15 -3.91 1.66
CA PRO A 69 -10.04 -3.05 1.32
C PRO A 69 -8.72 -3.61 1.88
N PRO A 70 -7.56 -3.05 1.51
CA PRO A 70 -6.27 -3.45 2.04
C PRO A 70 -6.18 -3.21 3.55
N ASP A 71 -5.79 -4.25 4.30
CA ASP A 71 -5.57 -4.16 5.75
C ASP A 71 -4.09 -3.88 6.12
N LEU A 72 -3.18 -3.78 5.13
CA LEU A 72 -1.74 -3.52 5.32
C LEU A 72 -1.18 -2.62 4.22
N ILE A 73 -0.50 -1.55 4.64
CA ILE A 73 0.25 -0.61 3.82
C ILE A 73 1.72 -0.68 4.24
N ILE A 74 2.61 -0.83 3.26
CA ILE A 74 4.06 -0.82 3.46
C ILE A 74 4.61 0.42 2.76
N GLN A 75 5.20 1.32 3.52
CA GLN A 75 5.81 2.55 3.03
C GLN A 75 7.33 2.44 3.08
N ASP A 76 7.98 2.49 1.93
CA ASP A 76 9.43 2.55 1.89
C ASP A 76 9.92 4.00 2.02
N GLU A 77 11.09 4.20 2.60
CA GLU A 77 11.78 5.49 2.66
C GLU A 77 10.94 6.65 3.23
N LEU A 78 10.34 6.44 4.41
CA LEU A 78 9.51 7.46 5.08
C LEU A 78 10.26 8.78 5.31
N HIS A 79 11.58 8.73 5.45
CA HIS A 79 12.43 9.91 5.63
C HIS A 79 12.40 10.88 4.43
N LEU A 80 12.01 10.43 3.24
CA LEU A 80 11.85 11.27 2.06
C LEU A 80 10.53 12.07 2.08
N ILE A 81 9.57 11.68 2.92
CA ILE A 81 8.26 12.31 3.00
C ILE A 81 8.27 13.38 4.11
N ALA A 82 8.91 14.50 3.81
CA ALA A 82 9.08 15.62 4.74
C ALA A 82 8.77 16.98 4.10
N GLY A 83 8.65 18.02 4.93
CA GLY A 83 8.43 19.39 4.48
C GLY A 83 7.16 19.55 3.62
N PRO A 84 7.19 20.31 2.52
CA PRO A 84 6.04 20.52 1.64
C PRO A 84 5.48 19.23 1.03
N LEU A 85 6.35 18.27 0.68
CA LEU A 85 5.93 16.97 0.14
C LEU A 85 5.17 16.18 1.20
N GLY A 86 5.62 16.21 2.45
CA GLY A 86 4.93 15.55 3.57
C GLY A 86 3.53 16.11 3.80
N SER A 87 3.33 17.42 3.72
CA SER A 87 1.99 18.03 3.87
C SER A 87 1.02 17.58 2.79
N LEU A 88 1.45 17.53 1.51
CA LEU A 88 0.64 17.02 0.42
C LEU A 88 0.34 15.53 0.60
N PHE A 89 1.34 14.75 0.99
CA PHE A 89 1.20 13.32 1.20
C PHE A 89 0.23 13.00 2.34
N GLY A 90 0.23 13.78 3.43
CA GLY A 90 -0.73 13.62 4.52
C GLY A 90 -2.20 13.77 4.09
N LEU A 91 -2.48 14.60 3.08
CA LEU A 91 -3.84 14.70 2.51
C LEU A 91 -4.24 13.41 1.78
N TYR A 92 -3.34 12.85 0.97
CA TYR A 92 -3.58 11.58 0.30
C TYR A 92 -3.72 10.44 1.31
N GLU A 93 -2.85 10.37 2.32
CA GLU A 93 -2.93 9.37 3.38
C GLU A 93 -4.24 9.43 4.15
N THR A 94 -4.78 10.62 4.41
CA THR A 94 -6.09 10.76 5.03
C THR A 94 -7.20 10.14 4.15
N ALA A 95 -7.16 10.39 2.84
CA ALA A 95 -8.13 9.81 1.92
C ALA A 95 -7.97 8.28 1.79
N ILE A 96 -6.73 7.80 1.67
CA ILE A 96 -6.40 6.36 1.59
C ILE A 96 -6.86 5.64 2.85
N ASP A 97 -6.59 6.21 4.01
CA ASP A 97 -6.96 5.63 5.30
C ASP A 97 -8.49 5.49 5.42
N GLU A 98 -9.26 6.49 4.99
CA GLU A 98 -10.72 6.44 4.99
C GLU A 98 -11.24 5.37 4.02
N ILE A 99 -10.79 5.37 2.76
CA ILE A 99 -11.28 4.40 1.76
C ILE A 99 -10.78 2.97 2.02
N ALA A 100 -9.70 2.81 2.79
CA ALA A 100 -9.20 1.52 3.25
C ALA A 100 -9.81 1.08 4.60
N SER A 101 -10.55 1.95 5.28
CA SER A 101 -11.19 1.62 6.55
C SER A 101 -12.52 0.91 6.35
N TRP A 102 -12.83 0.00 7.26
CA TRP A 102 -14.09 -0.75 7.26
C TRP A 102 -14.52 -1.12 8.68
N THR A 103 -15.76 -1.58 8.86
CA THR A 103 -16.29 -1.91 10.19
C THR A 103 -16.17 -3.41 10.45
N VAL A 104 -15.57 -3.77 11.59
CA VAL A 104 -15.48 -5.14 12.12
C VAL A 104 -16.15 -5.15 13.49
N ASP A 105 -17.20 -5.96 13.65
CA ASP A 105 -17.94 -6.08 14.91
C ASP A 105 -18.37 -4.72 15.51
N GLY A 106 -18.81 -3.79 14.65
CA GLY A 106 -19.22 -2.44 15.04
C GLY A 106 -18.08 -1.46 15.34
N LYS A 107 -16.81 -1.85 15.16
CA LYS A 107 -15.63 -1.01 15.40
C LYS A 107 -14.92 -0.66 14.09
N PRO A 108 -14.38 0.57 13.95
CA PRO A 108 -13.58 0.93 12.79
C PRO A 108 -12.26 0.13 12.78
N SER A 109 -11.98 -0.52 11.67
CA SER A 109 -10.74 -1.20 11.33
C SER A 109 -10.03 -0.39 10.26
N ARG A 110 -8.91 0.22 10.62
CA ARG A 110 -8.04 0.99 9.72
C ARG A 110 -6.85 0.11 9.29
N PRO A 111 -6.24 0.32 8.10
CA PRO A 111 -5.10 -0.49 7.64
C PRO A 111 -3.93 -0.42 8.62
N LYS A 112 -3.13 -1.48 8.76
CA LYS A 112 -1.83 -1.41 9.45
C LYS A 112 -0.81 -0.73 8.54
N VAL A 113 -0.05 0.23 9.06
CA VAL A 113 1.06 0.87 8.32
C VAL A 113 2.38 0.37 8.89
N VAL A 114 3.26 -0.11 8.01
CA VAL A 114 4.65 -0.48 8.32
C VAL A 114 5.52 0.37 7.42
N ALA A 115 6.52 1.04 7.98
CA ALA A 115 7.40 1.91 7.19
C ALA A 115 8.87 1.65 7.47
N SER A 116 9.70 1.72 6.43
CA SER A 116 11.16 1.78 6.56
C SER A 116 11.61 3.25 6.66
N THR A 117 12.69 3.52 7.38
CA THR A 117 13.27 4.86 7.47
C THR A 117 14.75 4.79 7.79
N ALA A 118 15.55 5.67 7.18
CA ALA A 118 16.96 5.85 7.50
C ALA A 118 17.17 6.70 8.78
N THR A 119 16.17 7.48 9.19
CA THR A 119 16.28 8.35 10.37
C THR A 119 15.07 8.21 11.30
N ILE A 120 15.34 8.07 12.60
CA ILE A 120 14.30 7.95 13.64
C ILE A 120 14.11 9.23 14.45
N ARG A 121 14.97 10.24 14.25
CA ARG A 121 14.90 11.51 15.00
C ARG A 121 13.62 12.26 14.59
N ARG A 122 12.73 12.50 15.57
CA ARG A 122 11.37 13.09 15.38
C ARG A 122 10.38 12.22 14.58
N ALA A 123 10.68 10.94 14.38
CA ALA A 123 9.79 10.04 13.63
C ALA A 123 8.39 9.95 14.23
N GLU A 124 8.24 10.08 15.56
CA GLU A 124 6.93 10.07 16.21
C GLU A 124 6.03 11.21 15.72
N HIS A 125 6.54 12.44 15.71
CA HIS A 125 5.80 13.60 15.26
C HIS A 125 5.51 13.54 13.75
N GLN A 126 6.47 13.10 12.94
CA GLN A 126 6.27 12.91 11.50
C GLN A 126 5.20 11.85 11.21
N THR A 127 5.27 10.70 11.89
CA THR A 127 4.29 9.60 11.75
C THR A 127 2.90 10.04 12.17
N TYR A 128 2.79 10.76 13.28
CA TYR A 128 1.51 11.29 13.73
C TYR A 128 0.92 12.28 12.72
N ASN A 129 1.72 13.18 12.17
CA ASN A 129 1.24 14.17 11.20
C ASN A 129 0.87 13.56 9.84
N LEU A 130 1.53 12.48 9.41
CA LEU A 130 1.22 11.81 8.14
C LEU A 130 0.04 10.84 8.26
N PHE A 131 0.00 10.03 9.31
CA PHE A 131 -0.93 8.90 9.39
C PHE A 131 -1.96 9.00 10.52
N CYS A 132 -1.85 9.99 11.41
CA CYS A 132 -2.67 10.13 12.62
C CYS A 132 -2.67 8.83 13.45
N ARG A 133 -1.46 8.33 13.75
CA ARG A 133 -1.20 7.05 14.43
C ARG A 133 -0.04 7.14 15.41
N ARG A 134 -0.09 6.26 16.42
CA ARG A 134 1.03 6.07 17.37
C ARG A 134 2.14 5.26 16.69
N LEU A 135 3.38 5.71 16.87
CA LEU A 135 4.57 5.04 16.35
C LEU A 135 4.99 3.88 17.27
N ALA A 136 5.40 2.76 16.65
CA ALA A 136 6.19 1.71 17.28
C ALA A 136 7.44 1.51 16.44
N VAL A 137 8.63 1.59 17.04
CA VAL A 137 9.92 1.47 16.35
C VAL A 137 10.43 0.05 16.49
N PHE A 138 10.85 -0.54 15.36
CA PHE A 138 11.50 -1.84 15.31
C PHE A 138 12.73 -1.77 14.38
N PRO A 139 13.89 -2.31 14.78
CA PRO A 139 14.19 -2.82 16.13
C PRO A 139 14.14 -1.70 17.19
N PRO A 140 13.92 -2.01 18.47
CA PRO A 140 13.95 -1.01 19.53
C PRO A 140 15.32 -0.31 19.59
N GLN A 141 15.38 0.90 20.15
CA GLN A 141 16.68 1.55 20.38
C GLN A 141 17.54 0.70 21.30
N VAL A 142 18.74 0.38 20.82
CA VAL A 142 19.77 -0.36 21.56
C VAL A 142 20.77 0.62 22.17
N LEU A 143 21.39 0.21 23.27
CA LEU A 143 22.37 1.03 23.99
C LEU A 143 23.67 1.18 23.19
N ASP A 144 24.00 0.17 22.39
CA ASP A 144 25.18 0.12 21.54
C ASP A 144 24.75 -0.16 20.10
N ALA A 145 25.14 0.70 19.16
CA ALA A 145 24.88 0.49 17.75
C ALA A 145 25.70 -0.67 17.17
N GLY A 146 26.86 -0.97 17.79
CA GLY A 146 27.71 -2.10 17.47
C GLY A 146 27.24 -3.41 18.10
N ASP A 147 26.22 -3.42 18.95
CA ASP A 147 25.60 -4.64 19.46
C ASP A 147 24.09 -4.46 19.58
N SER A 148 23.40 -4.83 18.49
CA SER A 148 21.97 -4.64 18.33
C SER A 148 21.14 -5.89 18.60
N PHE A 149 21.72 -6.94 19.21
CA PHE A 149 21.19 -8.32 19.29
C PHE A 149 21.04 -9.02 17.91
N PHE A 150 20.70 -8.28 16.85
CA PHE A 150 20.61 -8.79 15.47
C PHE A 150 21.94 -8.75 14.73
N ALA A 151 22.82 -7.83 15.09
CA ALA A 151 24.14 -7.67 14.51
C ALA A 151 25.14 -7.19 15.57
N VAL A 152 26.36 -7.71 15.49
CA VAL A 152 27.50 -7.29 16.32
C VAL A 152 28.62 -6.79 15.41
N GLU A 153 29.13 -5.60 15.67
CA GLU A 153 30.29 -5.01 15.01
C GLU A 153 31.55 -5.78 15.41
N ARG A 154 32.32 -6.22 14.40
CA ARG A 154 33.56 -6.97 14.61
C ARG A 154 34.74 -6.00 14.56
N PRO A 155 35.71 -6.12 15.48
CA PRO A 155 36.96 -5.36 15.39
C PRO A 155 37.66 -5.57 14.04
N LEU A 156 38.08 -4.48 13.40
CA LEU A 156 38.71 -4.49 12.06
C LEU A 156 40.10 -5.14 12.06
N ASP A 157 40.74 -5.22 13.22
CA ASP A 157 42.01 -5.91 13.47
C ASP A 157 41.84 -7.44 13.51
N GLU A 158 40.68 -7.94 13.94
CA GLU A 158 40.36 -9.37 13.95
C GLU A 158 39.78 -9.87 12.62
N THR A 159 38.99 -9.01 11.94
CA THR A 159 38.35 -9.36 10.66
C THR A 159 38.44 -8.17 9.70
N PRO A 160 39.36 -8.17 8.73
CA PRO A 160 39.46 -7.08 7.76
C PRO A 160 38.15 -6.96 6.97
N GLY A 161 37.60 -5.75 6.89
CA GLY A 161 36.41 -5.47 6.09
C GLY A 161 36.63 -5.87 4.62
N ARG A 162 35.60 -6.36 3.94
CA ARG A 162 35.64 -6.56 2.49
C ARG A 162 35.39 -5.21 1.81
N LEU A 163 36.33 -4.79 0.96
CA LEU A 163 36.19 -3.67 0.03
C LEU A 163 35.11 -3.95 -1.02
#